data_AF-A0A2H0ALH5-F1
#
_entry.id   AF-A0A2H0ALH5-F1
#
_cell.length_a   1.000
_cell.length_b   1.000
_cell.length_c   1.000
_cell.angle_alpha   90.00
_cell.angle_beta   90.00
_cell.angle_gamma   90.00
#
_symmetry.space_group_name_H-M   'P 1'
#
loop_
_entity.id
_entity.type
_entity.pdbx_description
1 polymer ?
#
loop_
_entity_poly.entity_id
_entity_poly.type
_entity_poly.pdbx_seq_one_letter_code
_entity_poly.pdbx_strand_id
1 'polypeptide(L)'
;MDIHYSTFFLPIDDASIDGIITSPPYSVALNYVENDAHALKELGYDLERIKEEFIGVRGSGKSRFELYEEDMGKAYAEMARVIKPSGKAAVIIGSVHPEMAIFTDFGVGLKF
;
A
#
# COMPACT_ATOMS: atom_id res chain seq x y z
N MET A 1 16.45 11.96 -0.34
CA MET A 1 16.46 11.28 0.97
C MET A 1 15.41 10.22 0.86
N ASP A 2 15.82 9.00 0.51
CA ASP A 2 14.90 7.87 0.43
C ASP A 2 14.66 7.39 1.86
N ILE A 3 13.39 7.33 2.23
CA ILE A 3 12.98 7.02 3.58
C ILE A 3 12.49 5.58 3.58
N HIS A 4 13.26 4.66 4.17
CA HIS A 4 12.89 3.25 4.27
C HIS A 4 12.13 3.00 5.58
N TYR A 5 10.83 3.27 5.57
CA TYR A 5 9.92 2.86 6.66
C TYR A 5 8.78 2.02 6.12
N SER A 6 8.28 1.12 6.96
CA SER A 6 7.06 0.39 6.63
C SER A 6 5.89 1.35 6.57
N THR A 7 5.01 1.19 5.58
CA THR A 7 3.76 1.95 5.53
C THR A 7 2.79 1.59 6.66
N PHE A 8 3.08 0.55 7.45
CA PHE A 8 2.30 0.20 8.64
C PHE A 8 2.64 1.07 9.85
N PHE A 9 3.79 1.75 9.85
CA PHE A 9 4.22 2.65 10.90
C PHE A 9 5.23 3.68 10.37
N LEU A 10 4.83 4.94 10.38
CA LEU A 10 5.64 6.09 10.02
C LEU A 10 6.08 6.80 11.32
N PRO A 11 7.37 7.11 11.49
CA PRO A 11 7.87 7.90 12.63
C PRO A 11 7.54 9.39 12.43
N ILE A 12 6.26 9.68 12.28
CA ILE A 12 5.67 10.99 11.97
C ILE A 12 4.51 11.19 12.96
N ASP A 13 4.35 12.42 13.44
CA ASP A 13 3.31 12.78 14.40
C ASP A 13 1.90 12.64 13.81
N ASP A 14 0.94 12.37 14.68
CA ASP A 14 -0.49 12.37 14.34
C ASP A 14 -0.90 13.72 13.74
N ALA A 15 -1.81 13.68 12.74
CA ALA A 15 -2.41 14.88 12.14
C ALA A 15 -1.40 15.97 11.75
N SER A 16 -0.24 15.58 11.20
CA SER A 16 0.84 16.49 10.83
C SER A 16 0.96 16.71 9.32
N ILE A 17 0.42 15.79 8.51
CA ILE A 17 0.53 15.80 7.05
C ILE A 17 -0.65 16.54 6.39
N ASP A 18 -0.36 17.49 5.51
CA ASP A 18 -1.37 18.28 4.78
C ASP A 18 -2.02 17.52 3.62
N GLY A 19 -1.31 16.56 3.03
CA GLY A 19 -1.86 15.73 1.99
C GLY A 19 -1.03 14.51 1.66
N ILE A 20 -1.70 13.50 1.10
CA ILE A 20 -1.11 12.22 0.72
C ILE A 20 -1.41 12.01 -0.77
N ILE A 21 -0.40 11.64 -1.55
CA ILE A 21 -0.58 11.18 -2.93
C ILE A 21 0.14 9.85 -3.04
N THR A 22 -0.57 8.79 -3.42
CA THR A 22 0.01 7.44 -3.46
C THR A 22 -0.61 6.58 -4.57
N SER A 23 0.11 5.54 -4.98
CA SER A 23 -0.36 4.48 -5.86
C SER A 23 0.02 3.15 -5.21
N PRO A 24 -0.90 2.49 -4.48
CA PRO A 24 -0.58 1.28 -3.73
C PRO A 24 -0.16 0.12 -4.64
N PRO A 25 0.58 -0.88 -4.11
CA PRO A 25 1.03 -2.01 -4.91
C PRO A 25 -0.15 -2.86 -5.40
N TYR A 26 -0.17 -3.17 -6.71
CA TYR A 26 -1.22 -3.99 -7.32
C TYR A 26 -1.00 -5.49 -7.06
N SER A 27 -1.49 -5.96 -5.91
CA SER A 27 -1.33 -7.34 -5.39
C SER A 27 -1.83 -8.46 -6.29
N VAL A 28 -2.69 -8.16 -7.26
CA VAL A 28 -3.37 -9.18 -8.07
C VAL A 28 -2.68 -9.39 -9.42
N ALA A 29 -1.91 -8.42 -9.92
CA ALA A 29 -1.43 -8.42 -11.30
C ALA A 29 0.07 -8.62 -11.47
N LEU A 30 0.89 -8.39 -10.43
CA LEU A 30 2.33 -8.48 -10.56
C LEU A 30 2.99 -8.99 -9.29
N ASN A 31 3.88 -9.99 -9.42
CA ASN A 31 4.78 -10.38 -8.35
C ASN A 31 6.08 -9.58 -8.50
N TYR A 32 6.15 -8.40 -7.88
CA TYR A 32 7.31 -7.49 -7.98
C TYR A 32 8.62 -8.14 -7.54
N VAL A 33 8.59 -9.02 -6.54
CA VAL A 33 9.79 -9.71 -6.04
C VAL A 33 10.32 -10.70 -7.07
N GLU A 34 9.44 -11.47 -7.71
CA GLU A 34 9.84 -12.38 -8.79
C GLU A 34 10.25 -11.61 -10.05
N ASN A 35 9.52 -10.56 -10.42
CA ASN A 35 9.78 -9.76 -11.61
C ASN A 35 11.14 -9.05 -11.54
N ASP A 36 11.48 -8.52 -10.37
CA ASP A 36 12.69 -7.74 -10.15
C ASP A 36 13.78 -8.55 -9.44
N ALA A 37 13.64 -9.88 -9.39
CA ALA A 37 14.51 -10.79 -8.66
C ALA A 37 16.00 -10.60 -8.98
N HIS A 38 16.33 -10.35 -10.25
CA HIS A 38 17.71 -10.09 -10.69
C HIS A 38 18.27 -8.80 -10.09
N ALA A 39 17.52 -7.70 -10.17
CA ALA A 39 17.93 -6.41 -9.63
C ALA A 39 18.01 -6.45 -8.10
N LEU A 40 17.01 -7.05 -7.43
CA LEU A 40 16.99 -7.21 -5.98
C LEU A 40 18.18 -8.03 -5.48
N LYS A 41 18.56 -9.11 -6.17
CA LYS A 41 19.76 -9.90 -5.85
C LYS A 41 21.05 -9.11 -6.05
N GLU A 42 21.15 -8.32 -7.13
CA GLU A 42 22.33 -7.49 -7.40
C GLU A 42 22.51 -6.38 -6.34
N LEU A 43 21.40 -5.86 -5.80
CA LEU A 43 21.39 -4.93 -4.67
C LEU A 43 21.64 -5.63 -3.31
N GLY A 44 21.81 -6.95 -3.28
CA GLY A 44 22.14 -7.72 -2.08
C GLY A 44 20.94 -8.09 -1.20
N TYR A 45 19.71 -7.98 -1.71
CA TYR A 45 18.52 -8.40 -0.97
C TYR A 45 18.32 -9.92 -0.99
N ASP A 46 17.84 -10.44 0.14
CA ASP A 46 17.31 -11.79 0.24
C ASP A 46 15.85 -11.79 -0.25
N LEU A 47 15.59 -12.53 -1.33
CA LEU A 47 14.28 -12.57 -1.97
C LEU A 47 13.19 -13.21 -1.10
N GLU A 48 13.55 -14.21 -0.29
CA GLU A 48 12.58 -14.85 0.60
C GLU A 48 12.20 -13.90 1.73
N ARG A 49 13.18 -13.16 2.26
CA ARG A 49 12.92 -12.16 3.28
C ARG A 49 12.10 -10.97 2.74
N ILE A 50 12.48 -10.42 1.59
CA ILE A 50 11.82 -9.22 1.06
C ILE A 50 10.37 -9.50 0.63
N LYS A 51 10.06 -10.73 0.24
CA LYS A 51 8.70 -11.19 -0.04
C LYS A 51 7.80 -11.07 1.18
N GLU A 52 8.32 -11.32 2.37
CA GLU A 52 7.55 -11.17 3.61
C GLU A 52 7.33 -9.70 4.01
N GLU A 53 8.15 -8.78 3.48
CA GLU A 53 8.08 -7.35 3.76
C GLU A 53 7.19 -6.58 2.75
N PHE A 54 6.85 -7.18 1.60
CA PHE A 54 6.08 -6.53 0.53
C PHE A 54 4.57 -6.85 0.63
N ILE A 55 3.76 -5.80 0.52
CA ILE A 55 2.30 -5.92 0.43
C ILE A 55 1.93 -6.59 -0.90
N GLY A 56 1.06 -7.60 -0.85
CA GLY A 56 0.47 -8.21 -2.04
C GLY A 56 1.26 -9.33 -2.72
N VAL A 57 2.44 -9.70 -2.20
CA VAL A 57 3.25 -10.81 -2.75
C VAL A 57 3.24 -12.07 -1.87
N ARG A 58 2.62 -11.98 -0.68
CA ARG A 58 2.45 -13.08 0.27
C ARG A 58 1.22 -13.93 -0.06
N GLY A 59 1.26 -15.21 0.29
CA GLY A 59 0.17 -16.15 0.06
C GLY A 59 -0.06 -16.51 -1.42
N SER A 60 -1.10 -17.32 -1.66
CA SER A 60 -1.44 -17.87 -2.97
C SER A 60 -2.94 -18.02 -3.15
N GLY A 61 -3.44 -17.83 -4.38
CA GLY A 61 -4.87 -17.92 -4.66
C GLY A 61 -5.66 -16.96 -3.76
N LYS A 62 -6.69 -17.47 -3.08
CA LYS A 62 -7.57 -16.65 -2.22
C LYS A 62 -6.84 -15.98 -1.05
N SER A 63 -5.89 -16.65 -0.41
CA SER A 63 -5.22 -16.10 0.79
C SER A 63 -4.36 -14.87 0.48
N ARG A 64 -3.90 -14.72 -0.77
CA ARG A 64 -3.18 -13.51 -1.20
C ARG A 64 -4.07 -12.27 -1.14
N PHE A 65 -5.34 -12.40 -1.54
CA PHE A 65 -6.29 -11.30 -1.48
C PHE A 65 -6.59 -10.90 -0.04
N GLU A 66 -6.84 -11.88 0.83
CA GLU A 66 -7.12 -11.65 2.25
C GLU A 66 -5.93 -10.96 2.95
N LEU A 67 -4.70 -11.44 2.72
CA LEU A 67 -3.48 -10.81 3.24
C LEU A 67 -3.27 -9.40 2.69
N TYR A 68 -3.55 -9.19 1.41
CA TYR A 68 -3.47 -7.85 0.81
C TYR A 68 -4.46 -6.87 1.44
N GLU A 69 -5.71 -7.27 1.61
CA GLU A 69 -6.73 -6.43 2.26
C GLU A 69 -6.34 -6.09 3.70
N GLU A 70 -5.80 -7.06 4.44
CA GLU A 70 -5.30 -6.83 5.80
C GLU A 70 -4.15 -5.81 5.84
N ASP A 71 -3.15 -5.99 4.98
CA ASP A 71 -2.00 -5.09 4.92
C ASP A 71 -2.37 -3.69 4.44
N MET A 72 -3.21 -3.59 3.41
CA MET A 72 -3.72 -2.30 2.96
C MET A 72 -4.56 -1.61 4.02
N GLY A 73 -5.32 -2.36 4.82
CA GLY A 73 -6.04 -1.83 5.98
C GLY A 73 -5.09 -1.15 6.98
N LYS A 74 -3.94 -1.76 7.27
CA LYS A 74 -2.90 -1.16 8.15
C LYS A 74 -2.32 0.11 7.53
N ALA A 75 -2.00 0.07 6.23
CA ALA A 75 -1.47 1.23 5.50
C ALA A 75 -2.45 2.41 5.52
N TYR A 76 -3.74 2.15 5.27
CA TYR A 76 -4.78 3.19 5.29
C TYR A 76 -5.05 3.72 6.69
N ALA A 77 -5.00 2.87 7.72
CA ALA A 77 -5.10 3.32 9.11
C ALA A 77 -3.96 4.28 9.47
N GLU A 78 -2.74 3.96 9.04
CA GLU A 78 -1.58 4.80 9.27
C GLU A 78 -1.65 6.13 8.51
N MET A 79 -2.10 6.10 7.24
CA MET A 79 -2.40 7.31 6.48
C MET A 79 -3.44 8.19 7.20
N ALA A 80 -4.49 7.58 7.75
CA ALA A 80 -5.54 8.30 8.49
C ALA A 80 -5.02 8.89 9.80
N ARG A 81 -4.06 8.25 10.48
CA ARG A 81 -3.40 8.76 11.68
C ARG A 81 -2.60 10.03 11.40
N VAL A 82 -1.77 10.01 10.35
CA VAL A 82 -0.84 11.11 10.06
C VAL A 82 -1.47 12.29 9.34
N ILE A 83 -2.58 12.09 8.62
CA ILE A 83 -3.22 13.17 7.87
C ILE A 83 -4.00 14.12 8.78
N LYS A 84 -3.86 15.42 8.56
CA LYS A 84 -4.66 16.45 9.25
C LYS A 84 -6.16 16.24 8.99
N PRO A 85 -7.05 16.64 9.92
CA PRO A 85 -8.50 16.63 9.66
C PRO A 85 -8.92 17.43 8.42
N SER A 86 -8.18 18.48 8.06
CA SER A 86 -8.38 19.28 6.85
C SER A 86 -7.60 18.78 5.63
N GLY A 87 -6.74 17.77 5.80
CA GLY A 87 -5.88 17.25 4.76
C GLY A 87 -6.65 16.42 3.73
N LYS A 88 -6.01 16.17 2.59
CA LYS A 88 -6.58 15.40 1.47
C LYS A 88 -5.68 14.24 1.08
N ALA A 89 -6.28 13.09 0.78
CA ALA A 89 -5.56 11.94 0.25
C ALA A 89 -6.05 11.63 -1.17
N ALA A 90 -5.11 11.49 -2.10
CA ALA A 90 -5.32 10.99 -3.45
C ALA A 90 -4.64 9.62 -3.59
N VAL A 91 -5.44 8.59 -3.87
CA VAL A 91 -4.97 7.22 -4.03
C VAL A 91 -5.28 6.78 -5.46
N ILE A 92 -4.25 6.50 -6.24
CA ILE A 92 -4.40 6.08 -7.64
C ILE A 92 -4.54 4.56 -7.69
N ILE A 93 -5.73 4.08 -8.04
CA ILE A 93 -6.05 2.66 -8.12
C ILE A 93 -6.32 2.28 -9.57
N GLY A 94 -5.52 1.35 -10.10
CA GLY A 94 -5.78 0.68 -11.36
C GLY A 94 -6.67 -0.55 -11.13
N SER A 95 -7.82 -0.62 -11.78
CA SER A 95 -8.67 -1.82 -11.75
C SER A 95 -8.04 -2.93 -12.57
N VAL A 96 -7.72 -4.04 -11.90
CA VAL A 96 -7.24 -5.28 -12.53
C VAL A 96 -8.37 -6.32 -12.68
N HIS A 97 -9.53 -6.08 -12.06
CA HIS A 97 -10.81 -6.76 -12.29
C HIS A 97 -11.97 -5.74 -12.16
N PRO A 98 -13.02 -5.80 -13.01
CA PRO A 98 -14.10 -4.82 -13.04
C PRO A 98 -15.00 -4.78 -11.78
N GLU A 99 -14.93 -5.80 -10.91
CA GLU A 99 -15.71 -5.85 -9.67
C GLU A 99 -14.99 -5.21 -8.46
N MET A 100 -13.71 -4.85 -8.61
CA MET A 100 -12.90 -4.30 -7.52
C MET A 100 -12.71 -2.79 -7.70
N ALA A 101 -13.82 -2.05 -7.62
CA ALA A 101 -13.79 -0.60 -7.44
C ALA A 101 -13.57 -0.32 -5.95
N ILE A 102 -12.32 -0.13 -5.55
CA ILE A 102 -12.02 0.37 -4.21
C ILE A 102 -12.42 1.84 -4.20
N PHE A 103 -13.50 2.15 -3.49
CA PHE A 103 -13.96 3.51 -3.25
C PHE A 103 -12.91 4.28 -2.45
N THR A 104 -12.41 5.37 -3.01
CA THR A 104 -11.62 6.35 -2.28
C THR A 104 -12.34 7.69 -2.34
N ASP A 105 -13.33 7.86 -1.47
CA ASP A 105 -13.81 9.19 -1.12
C ASP A 105 -13.21 9.56 0.24
N PHE A 106 -12.07 10.25 0.20
CA PHE A 106 -11.60 11.04 1.34
C PHE A 106 -11.87 12.52 1.03
N GLY A 107 -13.15 12.84 0.91
CA GLY A 107 -13.70 14.16 1.13
C GLY A 107 -13.93 14.98 -0.13
N VAL A 108 -14.96 14.63 -0.90
CA VAL A 108 -15.91 15.63 -1.41
C VAL A 108 -17.33 15.07 -1.39
N GLY A 109 -17.93 15.08 -0.19
CA GLY A 109 -19.36 15.17 0.02
C GLY A 109 -20.25 14.22 -0.78
N LEU A 110 -20.31 12.95 -0.38
CA LEU A 110 -21.51 12.14 -0.56
C LEU A 110 -21.92 11.54 0.79
N LYS A 111 -23.17 11.82 1.18
CA LYS A 111 -23.83 11.24 2.35
C LYS A 111 -24.20 9.79 2.02
N PHE A 112 -24.04 8.89 3.00
CA PHE A 112 -24.74 7.61 3.02
C PHE A 112 -26.25 7.83 3.20
#